data_AF-A0A078HA47-F1
#
_entry.id   AF-A0A078HA47-F1
#
_cell.length_a   1.000
_cell.length_b   1.000
_cell.length_c   1.000
_cell.angle_alpha   90.00
_cell.angle_beta   90.00
_cell.angle_gamma   90.00
#
_symmetry.space_group_name_H-M   'P 1'
#
loop_
_entity.id
_entity.type
_entity.pdbx_description
1 polymer ?
#
loop_
_entity_poly.entity_id
_entity_poly.type
_entity_poly.pdbx_seq_one_letter_code
_entity_poly.pdbx_strand_id
1 'polypeptide(L)'
;MVLQRVSRPAPVTIQDALPHEVQLYCIVDASWKSPSEKIGIGWSLYSKEGTLRLQGSSAMDATGTPLVAEAVAMWEAVCQLHRLCYKNVTFVGDCLKLVQQLECSMEDKQHIEDYISEASSTIHDIKVVAMKNHYTFNHVPRIFINVVDSLAKNTRTNNQSYVISWPCYSATVNSNLLNEIERLTKKKRKTALAIGDGPNGAGMLQ
;
A
#
# COMPACT_ATOMS: atom_id res chain seq x y z
N MET A 1 9.73 44.80 2.52
CA MET A 1 10.33 43.45 2.47
C MET A 1 9.33 42.53 1.79
N VAL A 2 9.52 42.27 0.49
CA VAL A 2 8.73 41.27 -0.23
C VAL A 2 9.37 39.92 0.06
N LEU A 3 8.68 39.04 0.77
CA LEU A 3 9.10 37.65 0.89
C LEU A 3 9.00 37.02 -0.50
N GLN A 4 10.13 36.97 -1.22
CA GLN A 4 10.25 36.12 -2.40
C GLN A 4 9.94 34.69 -1.94
N ARG A 5 8.81 34.16 -2.40
CA ARG A 5 8.55 32.72 -2.34
C ARG A 5 9.67 32.06 -3.14
N VAL A 6 10.66 31.52 -2.45
CA VAL A 6 11.66 30.64 -3.04
C VAL A 6 10.86 29.49 -3.65
N SER A 7 10.80 29.44 -4.98
CA SER A 7 10.13 28.35 -5.69
C SER A 7 10.84 27.07 -5.32
N ARG A 8 10.11 26.13 -4.70
CA ARG A 8 10.64 24.80 -4.42
C ARG A 8 11.09 24.19 -5.76
N PRO A 9 12.27 23.56 -5.81
CA PRO A 9 12.70 22.85 -7.01
C PRO A 9 11.63 21.80 -7.38
N ALA A 10 11.43 21.59 -8.68
CA ALA A 10 10.49 20.58 -9.15
C ALA A 10 10.87 19.21 -8.57
N PRO A 11 9.89 18.41 -8.11
CA PRO A 11 10.19 17.09 -7.56
C PRO A 11 10.88 16.23 -8.62
N VAL A 12 11.96 15.56 -8.24
CA VAL A 12 12.72 14.65 -9.11
C VAL A 12 12.28 13.21 -8.88
N THR A 13 11.81 12.92 -7.66
CA THR A 13 11.29 11.63 -7.24
C THR A 13 9.89 11.77 -6.68
N ILE A 14 9.14 10.66 -6.57
CA ILE A 14 7.82 10.68 -5.93
C ILE A 14 7.93 11.09 -4.45
N GLN A 15 9.02 10.72 -3.77
CA GLN A 15 9.27 11.07 -2.38
C GLN A 15 9.39 12.58 -2.18
N ASP A 16 9.92 13.31 -3.16
CA ASP A 16 10.00 14.79 -3.11
C ASP A 16 8.63 15.47 -3.25
N ALA A 17 7.66 14.76 -3.85
CA ALA A 17 6.29 15.24 -4.04
C ALA A 17 5.37 14.92 -2.84
N LEU A 18 5.82 14.08 -1.91
CA LEU A 18 5.02 13.66 -0.76
C LEU A 18 5.21 14.60 0.44
N PRO A 19 4.20 14.74 1.32
CA PRO A 19 4.35 15.41 2.61
C PRO A 19 5.46 14.77 3.46
N HIS A 20 6.13 15.58 4.28
CA HIS A 20 7.33 15.15 5.00
C HIS A 20 7.04 14.07 6.07
N GLU A 21 5.79 14.02 6.55
CA GLU A 21 5.31 13.13 7.61
C GLU A 21 4.95 11.73 7.09
N VAL A 22 4.95 11.50 5.78
CA VAL A 22 4.55 10.22 5.18
C VAL A 22 5.51 9.10 5.56
N GLN A 23 5.00 8.05 6.20
CA GLN A 23 5.76 6.83 6.52
C GLN A 23 5.56 5.72 5.48
N LEU A 24 4.34 5.64 4.94
CA LEU A 24 3.93 4.68 3.93
C LEU A 24 3.13 5.41 2.86
N TYR A 25 3.42 5.11 1.60
CA TYR A 25 2.63 5.61 0.48
C TYR A 25 2.25 4.49 -0.47
N CYS A 26 1.03 4.54 -0.98
CA CYS A 26 0.49 3.57 -1.93
C CYS A 26 0.24 4.28 -3.25
N ILE A 27 0.95 3.90 -4.30
CA ILE A 27 0.69 4.40 -5.65
C ILE A 27 -0.44 3.57 -6.24
N VAL A 28 -1.41 4.20 -6.91
CA VAL A 28 -2.57 3.55 -7.51
C VAL A 28 -2.77 4.10 -8.92
N ASP A 29 -3.13 3.22 -9.86
CA ASP A 29 -3.51 3.61 -11.21
C ASP A 29 -4.52 2.62 -11.83
N ALA A 30 -5.30 3.12 -12.79
CA ALA A 30 -6.21 2.31 -13.59
C ALA A 30 -5.86 2.38 -15.09
N SER A 31 -6.13 1.27 -15.77
CA SER A 31 -6.04 1.19 -17.22
C SER A 31 -7.42 1.02 -17.80
N TRP A 32 -7.96 2.10 -18.36
CA TRP A 32 -9.25 2.12 -19.05
C TRP A 32 -9.05 2.32 -20.56
N LYS A 33 -9.94 1.77 -21.39
CA LYS A 33 -9.86 1.92 -22.86
C LYS A 33 -11.21 2.26 -23.48
N SER A 34 -12.26 1.56 -23.07
CA SER A 34 -13.62 1.83 -23.53
C SER A 34 -14.65 1.30 -22.51
N PRO A 35 -15.92 1.75 -22.58
CA PRO A 35 -16.97 1.30 -21.66
C PRO A 35 -17.36 -0.17 -21.77
N SER A 36 -16.93 -0.86 -22.83
CA SER A 36 -17.26 -2.26 -23.10
C SER A 36 -16.07 -3.21 -22.85
N GLU A 37 -14.88 -2.66 -22.66
CA GLU A 37 -13.68 -3.44 -22.36
C GLU A 37 -13.42 -3.45 -20.85
N LYS A 38 -12.92 -4.58 -20.35
CA LYS A 38 -12.45 -4.70 -18.98
C LYS A 38 -11.44 -3.60 -18.66
N ILE A 39 -11.44 -3.14 -17.41
CA ILE A 39 -10.39 -2.29 -16.89
C ILE A 39 -9.25 -3.15 -16.34
N GLY A 40 -8.08 -2.56 -16.21
CA GLY A 40 -7.03 -3.09 -15.35
C GLY A 40 -6.79 -2.15 -14.19
N ILE A 41 -6.43 -2.70 -13.04
CA ILE A 41 -6.04 -1.92 -11.86
C ILE A 41 -4.65 -2.36 -11.40
N GLY A 42 -3.91 -1.42 -10.82
CA GLY A 42 -2.62 -1.67 -10.22
C GLY A 42 -2.38 -0.75 -9.03
N TRP A 43 -1.79 -1.30 -7.97
CA TRP A 43 -1.35 -0.51 -6.83
C TRP A 43 -0.10 -1.11 -6.18
N SER A 44 0.73 -0.24 -5.61
CA SER A 44 2.00 -0.63 -4.98
C SER A 44 2.24 0.19 -3.71
N LEU A 45 2.40 -0.49 -2.58
CA LEU A 45 2.73 0.10 -1.29
C LEU A 45 4.24 0.17 -1.09
N TYR A 46 4.71 1.34 -0.66
CA TYR A 46 6.11 1.62 -0.38
C TYR A 46 6.30 2.18 1.03
N SER A 47 7.49 2.01 1.59
CA SER A 47 7.94 2.85 2.71
C SER A 47 8.40 4.22 2.25
N LYS A 48 8.55 5.17 3.18
CA LYS A 48 9.10 6.51 2.95
C LYS A 48 10.39 6.49 2.14
N GLU A 49 11.24 5.49 2.35
CA GLU A 49 12.53 5.32 1.65
C GLU A 49 12.38 4.79 0.21
N GLY A 50 11.16 4.57 -0.27
CA GLY A 50 10.90 3.99 -1.59
C GLY A 50 11.05 2.48 -1.67
N THR A 51 11.11 1.78 -0.54
CA THR A 51 11.17 0.31 -0.54
C THR A 51 9.77 -0.27 -0.77
N LEU A 52 9.59 -0.99 -1.88
CA LEU A 52 8.34 -1.73 -2.16
C LEU A 52 8.06 -2.70 -1.02
N ARG A 53 6.83 -2.72 -0.52
CA ARG A 53 6.37 -3.60 0.58
C ARG A 53 5.42 -4.67 0.08
N LEU A 54 4.49 -4.29 -0.78
CA LEU A 54 3.60 -5.19 -1.49
C LEU A 54 2.97 -4.47 -2.68
N GLN A 55 2.42 -5.24 -3.60
CA GLN A 55 1.67 -4.71 -4.73
C GLN A 55 0.50 -5.64 -5.06
N GLY A 56 -0.56 -5.06 -5.61
CA GLY A 56 -1.73 -5.79 -6.06
C GLY A 56 -2.16 -5.34 -7.45
N SER A 57 -2.78 -6.25 -8.19
CA SER A 57 -3.26 -5.95 -9.54
C SER A 57 -4.32 -6.96 -9.99
N SER A 58 -5.22 -6.52 -10.87
CA SER A 58 -6.28 -7.37 -11.45
C SER A 58 -6.85 -6.75 -12.72
N ALA A 59 -7.40 -7.58 -13.61
CA ALA A 59 -8.45 -7.15 -14.52
C ALA A 59 -9.77 -7.08 -13.75
N MET A 60 -10.62 -6.12 -14.10
CA MET A 60 -11.96 -5.96 -13.53
C MET A 60 -12.99 -5.69 -14.63
N ASP A 61 -14.26 -5.78 -14.27
CA ASP A 61 -15.35 -5.51 -15.22
C ASP A 61 -15.28 -4.08 -15.77
N ALA A 62 -15.88 -3.91 -16.94
CA ALA A 62 -15.86 -2.63 -17.63
C ALA A 62 -16.55 -1.54 -16.80
N THR A 63 -16.00 -0.33 -16.82
CA THR A 63 -16.59 0.84 -16.17
C THR A 63 -17.02 1.86 -17.22
N GLY A 64 -18.06 2.65 -16.89
CA GLY A 64 -18.62 3.63 -17.82
C GLY A 64 -17.66 4.76 -18.20
N THR A 65 -16.74 5.13 -17.30
CA THR A 65 -15.81 6.24 -17.53
C THR A 65 -14.41 5.93 -16.97
N PRO A 66 -13.37 6.64 -17.45
CA PRO A 66 -12.03 6.59 -16.85
C PRO A 66 -12.05 6.96 -15.37
N LEU A 67 -12.81 7.99 -14.96
CA LEU A 67 -12.88 8.42 -13.56
C LEU A 67 -13.41 7.31 -12.64
N VAL A 68 -14.42 6.55 -13.09
CA VAL A 68 -14.91 5.38 -12.33
C VAL A 68 -13.84 4.30 -12.24
N ALA A 69 -13.05 4.08 -13.30
CA ALA A 69 -11.96 3.11 -13.27
C ALA A 69 -10.90 3.50 -12.23
N GLU A 70 -10.50 4.78 -12.19
CA GLU A 70 -9.58 5.31 -11.18
C GLU A 70 -10.13 5.15 -9.76
N ALA A 71 -11.42 5.46 -9.56
CA ALA A 71 -12.07 5.31 -8.27
C ALA A 71 -12.15 3.84 -7.82
N VAL A 72 -12.40 2.91 -8.75
CA VAL A 72 -12.39 1.46 -8.48
C VAL A 72 -10.99 0.99 -8.10
N ALA A 73 -9.95 1.41 -8.83
CA ALA A 73 -8.56 1.08 -8.49
C ALA A 73 -8.18 1.61 -7.09
N MET A 74 -8.57 2.85 -6.77
CA MET A 74 -8.37 3.46 -5.46
C MET A 74 -9.09 2.71 -4.35
N TRP A 75 -10.37 2.37 -4.57
CA TRP A 75 -11.17 1.61 -3.62
C TRP A 75 -10.55 0.25 -3.31
N GLU A 76 -10.10 -0.46 -4.35
CA GLU A 76 -9.42 -1.75 -4.18
C GLU A 76 -8.14 -1.63 -3.37
N ALA A 77 -7.28 -0.66 -3.67
CA ALA A 77 -6.08 -0.43 -2.86
C ALA A 77 -6.42 -0.13 -1.39
N VAL A 78 -7.41 0.73 -1.15
CA VAL A 78 -7.88 1.13 0.20
C VAL A 78 -8.43 -0.08 0.97
N CYS A 79 -9.30 -0.88 0.36
CA CYS A 79 -9.86 -2.08 0.98
C CYS A 79 -8.78 -3.09 1.35
N GLN A 80 -7.79 -3.29 0.48
CA GLN A 80 -6.78 -4.31 0.68
C GLN A 80 -5.81 -3.91 1.78
N LEU A 81 -5.37 -2.65 1.78
CA LEU A 81 -4.54 -2.13 2.87
C LEU A 81 -5.29 -2.07 4.20
N HIS A 82 -6.60 -1.79 4.19
CA HIS A 82 -7.44 -1.89 5.37
C HIS A 82 -7.51 -3.33 5.91
N ARG A 83 -7.76 -4.32 5.04
CA ARG A 83 -7.80 -5.75 5.40
C ARG A 83 -6.47 -6.29 5.91
N LEU A 84 -5.36 -5.73 5.42
CA LEU A 84 -4.00 -6.04 5.86
C LEU A 84 -3.56 -5.22 7.09
N CYS A 85 -4.48 -4.44 7.69
CA CYS A 85 -4.25 -3.64 8.89
C CYS A 85 -3.18 -2.53 8.74
N TYR A 86 -2.90 -2.07 7.52
CA TYR A 86 -2.08 -0.88 7.33
C TYR A 86 -2.84 0.37 7.75
N LYS A 87 -2.16 1.27 8.47
CA LYS A 87 -2.68 2.54 8.97
C LYS A 87 -1.74 3.67 8.53
N ASN A 88 -2.22 4.91 8.54
CA ASN A 88 -1.42 6.10 8.24
C ASN A 88 -0.74 6.00 6.85
N VAL A 89 -1.49 5.54 5.84
CA VAL A 89 -1.01 5.41 4.46
C VAL A 89 -1.48 6.60 3.63
N THR A 90 -0.56 7.17 2.86
CA THR A 90 -0.88 8.17 1.84
C THR A 90 -1.08 7.49 0.50
N PHE A 91 -2.30 7.52 -0.02
CA PHE A 91 -2.61 7.03 -1.36
C PHE A 91 -2.30 8.11 -2.39
N VAL A 92 -1.76 7.68 -3.52
CA VAL A 92 -1.18 8.56 -4.53
C VAL A 92 -1.64 8.13 -5.91
N GLY A 93 -2.13 9.07 -6.72
CA GLY A 93 -2.53 8.84 -8.12
C GLY A 93 -2.33 10.08 -8.98
N ASP A 94 -2.44 9.95 -10.29
CA ASP A 94 -2.32 11.07 -11.24
C ASP A 94 -3.68 11.71 -11.61
N CYS A 95 -4.80 11.11 -11.20
CA CYS A 95 -6.13 11.66 -11.40
C CYS A 95 -6.43 12.80 -10.41
N LEU A 96 -6.03 14.02 -10.76
CA LEU A 96 -6.26 15.22 -9.93
C LEU A 96 -7.73 15.39 -9.53
N LYS A 97 -8.67 15.14 -10.45
CA LYS A 97 -10.12 15.25 -10.18
C LYS A 97 -10.54 14.30 -9.06
N LEU A 98 -10.09 13.05 -9.09
CA LEU A 98 -10.41 12.06 -8.05
C LEU A 98 -9.81 12.46 -6.70
N VAL A 99 -8.53 12.86 -6.68
CA VAL A 99 -7.85 13.28 -5.45
C VAL A 99 -8.55 14.47 -4.81
N GLN A 100 -8.92 15.49 -5.59
CA GLN A 100 -9.67 16.64 -5.08
C GLN A 100 -11.01 16.22 -4.47
N GLN A 101 -11.76 15.33 -5.13
CA GLN A 101 -13.02 14.82 -4.59
C GLN A 101 -12.83 14.01 -3.30
N LEU A 102 -11.70 13.32 -3.14
CA LEU A 102 -11.33 12.56 -1.94
C LEU A 102 -10.87 13.46 -0.78
N GLU A 103 -10.23 14.59 -1.08
CA GLU A 103 -9.76 15.56 -0.08
C GLU A 103 -10.86 16.50 0.43
N CYS A 104 -11.86 16.84 -0.40
CA CYS A 104 -12.96 17.70 0.01
C CYS A 104 -13.70 17.14 1.23
N SER A 105 -13.94 17.97 2.24
CA SER A 105 -14.72 17.55 3.40
C SER A 105 -16.19 17.33 3.00
N MET A 106 -16.90 16.48 3.76
CA MET A 106 -18.35 16.30 3.58
C MET A 106 -19.15 17.56 4.01
N GLU A 107 -18.48 18.53 4.65
CA GLU A 107 -19.08 19.72 5.24
C GLU A 107 -18.93 20.96 4.34
N ASP A 108 -18.00 20.93 3.38
CA ASP A 108 -17.80 21.97 2.37
C ASP A 108 -18.90 21.92 1.29
N LYS A 109 -20.12 22.32 1.70
CA LYS A 109 -21.34 22.33 0.87
C LYS A 109 -21.39 23.45 -0.17
N GLN A 110 -20.30 24.18 -0.40
CA GLN A 110 -20.36 25.42 -1.19
C GLN A 110 -20.69 25.16 -2.67
N HIS A 111 -20.42 23.96 -3.22
CA HIS A 111 -20.77 23.59 -4.60
C HIS A 111 -21.13 22.09 -4.71
N ILE A 112 -22.39 21.74 -4.41
CA ILE A 112 -22.89 20.35 -4.49
C ILE A 112 -22.87 19.81 -5.93
N GLU A 113 -23.03 20.67 -6.94
CA GLU A 113 -23.10 20.27 -8.35
C GLU A 113 -21.74 19.82 -8.92
N ASP A 114 -20.61 20.32 -8.38
CA ASP A 114 -19.26 19.87 -8.74
C ASP A 114 -18.86 18.56 -8.01
N TYR A 115 -19.64 18.18 -6.99
CA TYR A 115 -19.36 17.06 -6.09
C TYR A 115 -20.01 15.75 -6.54
N ILE A 116 -21.11 15.83 -7.30
CA ILE A 116 -21.79 14.66 -7.85
C ILE A 116 -21.10 14.26 -9.15
N SER A 117 -20.19 13.30 -9.05
CA SER A 117 -19.62 12.60 -10.20
C SER A 117 -20.20 11.20 -10.32
N GLU A 118 -19.95 10.57 -11.46
CA GLU A 118 -20.28 9.16 -11.67
C GLU A 118 -19.59 8.20 -10.68
N ALA A 119 -18.59 8.68 -9.92
CA ALA A 119 -17.84 7.92 -8.92
C ALA A 119 -18.23 8.27 -7.46
N SER A 120 -19.24 9.11 -7.21
CA SER A 120 -19.54 9.63 -5.87
C SER A 120 -19.82 8.56 -4.81
N SER A 121 -20.48 7.46 -5.15
CA SER A 121 -20.72 6.35 -4.21
C SER A 121 -19.41 5.69 -3.78
N THR A 122 -18.56 5.34 -4.74
CA THR A 122 -17.23 4.76 -4.48
C THR A 122 -16.35 5.72 -3.67
N ILE A 123 -16.38 7.02 -3.98
CA ILE A 123 -15.65 8.05 -3.23
C ILE A 123 -16.14 8.15 -1.78
N HIS A 124 -17.46 8.07 -1.56
CA HIS A 124 -18.02 8.04 -0.22
C HIS A 124 -17.51 6.84 0.59
N ASP A 125 -17.54 5.65 0.00
CA ASP A 125 -17.06 4.42 0.64
C ASP A 125 -15.56 4.51 0.98
N ILE A 126 -14.75 5.02 0.04
CA ILE A 126 -13.32 5.28 0.26
C ILE A 126 -13.12 6.18 1.49
N LYS A 127 -13.85 7.31 1.58
CA LYS A 127 -13.74 8.25 2.71
C LYS A 127 -14.09 7.60 4.04
N VAL A 128 -15.14 6.78 4.08
CA VAL A 128 -15.55 6.06 5.29
C VAL A 128 -14.44 5.15 5.81
N VAL A 129 -13.76 4.43 4.92
CA VAL A 129 -12.62 3.58 5.30
C VAL A 129 -11.40 4.42 5.66
N ALA A 130 -11.12 5.48 4.90
CA ALA A 130 -9.98 6.36 5.12
C ALA A 130 -9.99 6.99 6.53
N MET A 131 -11.13 7.49 6.99
CA MET A 131 -11.29 8.08 8.32
C MET A 131 -10.90 7.10 9.45
N LYS A 132 -11.23 5.81 9.31
CA LYS A 132 -10.93 4.78 10.32
C LYS A 132 -9.46 4.34 10.37
N ASN A 133 -8.70 4.66 9.34
CA ASN A 133 -7.32 4.19 9.18
C ASN A 133 -6.29 5.33 9.06
N HIS A 134 -6.74 6.59 9.18
CA HIS A 134 -5.95 7.80 8.92
C HIS A 134 -5.28 7.77 7.54
N TYR A 135 -6.04 7.37 6.52
CA TYR A 135 -5.55 7.45 5.16
C TYR A 135 -5.68 8.88 4.63
N THR A 136 -4.67 9.28 3.86
CA THR A 136 -4.66 10.55 3.13
C THR A 136 -4.50 10.29 1.64
N PHE A 137 -4.84 11.28 0.82
CA PHE A 137 -4.74 11.20 -0.62
C PHE A 137 -3.84 12.33 -1.11
N ASN A 138 -3.10 12.10 -2.18
CA ASN A 138 -2.26 13.12 -2.82
C ASN A 138 -2.18 12.88 -4.32
N HIS A 139 -2.12 13.97 -5.07
CA HIS A 139 -1.91 13.91 -6.51
C HIS A 139 -0.41 13.99 -6.83
N VAL A 140 0.06 13.16 -7.77
CA VAL A 140 1.40 13.28 -8.35
C VAL A 140 1.35 13.21 -9.89
N PRO A 141 2.26 13.89 -10.59
CA PRO A 141 2.37 13.75 -12.04
C PRO A 141 2.59 12.31 -12.50
N ARG A 142 1.98 11.95 -13.64
CA ARG A 142 2.00 10.59 -14.21
C ARG A 142 3.40 9.98 -14.38
N ILE A 143 4.42 10.82 -14.60
CA ILE A 143 5.82 10.39 -14.74
C ILE A 143 6.32 9.58 -13.52
N PHE A 144 5.72 9.77 -12.35
CA PHE A 144 6.10 9.09 -11.12
C PHE A 144 5.40 7.74 -10.90
N ILE A 145 4.39 7.39 -11.70
CA ILE A 145 3.53 6.22 -11.44
C ILE A 145 3.66 5.12 -12.51
N ASN A 146 4.71 5.16 -13.33
CA ASN A 146 4.92 4.23 -14.45
C ASN A 146 4.84 2.73 -14.07
N VAL A 147 5.22 2.39 -12.83
CA VAL A 147 5.17 1.00 -12.33
C VAL A 147 3.73 0.50 -12.28
N VAL A 148 2.82 1.26 -11.68
CA VAL A 148 1.42 0.85 -11.53
C VAL A 148 0.63 1.01 -12.83
N ASP A 149 0.99 1.98 -13.68
CA ASP A 149 0.46 2.10 -15.05
C ASP A 149 0.76 0.85 -15.88
N SER A 150 1.99 0.34 -15.77
CA SER A 150 2.39 -0.92 -16.42
C SER A 150 1.63 -2.10 -15.84
N LEU A 151 1.48 -2.19 -14.51
CA LEU A 151 0.68 -3.24 -13.87
C LEU A 151 -0.76 -3.24 -14.39
N ALA A 152 -1.43 -2.09 -14.35
CA ALA A 152 -2.82 -1.95 -14.78
C ALA A 152 -3.00 -2.29 -16.28
N LYS A 153 -2.08 -1.85 -17.15
CA LYS A 153 -2.11 -2.21 -18.58
C LYS A 153 -1.95 -3.70 -18.81
N ASN A 154 -1.00 -4.32 -18.10
CA ASN A 154 -0.72 -5.75 -18.23
C ASN A 154 -1.91 -6.59 -17.76
N THR A 155 -2.50 -6.25 -16.62
CA THR A 155 -3.65 -7.01 -16.09
C THR A 155 -4.86 -6.93 -16.99
N ARG A 156 -5.18 -5.72 -17.50
CA ARG A 156 -6.24 -5.54 -18.50
C ARG A 156 -6.02 -6.43 -19.72
N THR A 157 -4.82 -6.39 -20.29
CA THR A 157 -4.50 -7.07 -21.55
C THR A 157 -4.50 -8.59 -21.40
N ASN A 158 -4.06 -9.08 -20.23
CA ASN A 158 -3.97 -10.50 -19.95
C ASN A 158 -5.22 -11.07 -19.26
N ASN A 159 -6.24 -10.26 -19.02
CA ASN A 159 -7.43 -10.62 -18.23
C ASN A 159 -7.05 -11.30 -16.90
N GLN A 160 -6.04 -10.74 -16.22
CA GLN A 160 -5.43 -11.35 -15.04
C GLN A 160 -6.42 -11.40 -13.88
N SER A 161 -6.51 -12.55 -13.20
CA SER A 161 -7.20 -12.63 -11.91
C SER A 161 -6.48 -11.78 -10.85
N TYR A 162 -7.19 -11.50 -9.76
CA TYR A 162 -6.65 -10.68 -8.68
C TYR A 162 -5.42 -11.34 -8.03
N VAL A 163 -4.29 -10.63 -7.98
CA VAL A 163 -3.03 -11.09 -7.39
C VAL A 163 -2.50 -10.04 -6.43
N ILE A 164 -2.05 -10.48 -5.26
CA ILE A 164 -1.17 -9.70 -4.36
C ILE A 164 0.19 -10.38 -4.33
N SER A 165 1.24 -9.60 -4.42
CA SER A 165 2.62 -10.09 -4.33
C SER A 165 3.43 -9.27 -3.34
N TRP A 166 4.34 -9.96 -2.64
CA TRP A 166 5.33 -9.37 -1.76
C TRP A 166 6.69 -9.41 -2.45
N PRO A 167 7.51 -8.36 -2.33
CA PRO A 167 8.89 -8.44 -2.77
C PRO A 167 9.58 -9.56 -1.98
N CYS A 168 10.19 -10.50 -2.70
CA CYS A 168 11.10 -11.45 -2.10
C CYS A 168 12.36 -10.66 -1.70
N TYR A 169 12.43 -10.24 -0.44
CA TYR A 169 13.71 -9.82 0.11
C TYR A 169 14.56 -11.08 0.16
N SER A 170 15.52 -11.22 -0.75
CA SER A 170 16.61 -12.14 -0.54
C SER A 170 17.31 -11.66 0.73
N ALA A 171 16.92 -12.23 1.87
CA ALA A 171 17.76 -12.15 3.03
C ALA A 171 19.06 -12.79 2.58
N THR A 172 20.10 -11.98 2.34
CA THR A 172 21.46 -12.47 2.46
C THR A 172 21.59 -12.83 3.92
N VAL A 173 21.11 -14.02 4.29
CA VAL A 173 21.18 -14.47 5.65
C VAL A 173 22.66 -14.62 5.90
N ASN A 174 23.22 -13.71 6.71
CA ASN A 174 24.61 -13.78 7.09
C ASN A 174 24.82 -15.17 7.70
N SER A 175 25.56 -16.03 7.01
CA SER A 175 25.76 -17.43 7.38
C SER A 175 26.29 -17.56 8.80
N ASN A 176 27.03 -16.55 9.27
CA ASN A 176 27.51 -16.48 10.64
C ASN A 176 26.39 -16.34 11.68
N LEU A 177 25.31 -15.62 11.35
CA LEU A 177 24.15 -15.41 12.21
C LEU A 177 23.28 -16.68 12.32
N LEU A 178 23.10 -17.41 11.23
CA LEU A 178 22.46 -18.74 11.26
C LEU A 178 23.29 -19.74 12.06
N ASN A 179 24.60 -19.77 11.85
CA ASN A 179 25.50 -20.65 12.58
C ASN A 179 25.50 -20.35 14.09
N GLU A 180 25.40 -19.07 14.47
CA GLU A 180 25.33 -18.68 15.87
C GLU A 180 23.97 -19.03 16.50
N ILE A 181 22.86 -18.84 15.79
CA ILE A 181 21.53 -19.29 16.25
C ILE A 181 21.50 -20.82 16.42
N GLU A 182 22.09 -21.58 15.49
CA GLU A 182 22.23 -23.02 15.62
C GLU A 182 23.10 -23.44 16.81
N ARG A 183 24.22 -22.73 17.04
CA ARG A 183 25.07 -22.96 18.21
C ARG A 183 24.33 -22.72 19.52
N LEU A 184 23.61 -21.61 19.62
CA LEU A 184 22.87 -21.22 20.82
C LEU A 184 21.69 -22.16 21.09
N THR A 185 21.00 -22.63 20.07
CA THR A 185 19.91 -23.62 20.21
C THR A 185 20.43 -25.01 20.59
N LYS A 186 21.57 -25.45 20.03
CA LYS A 186 22.27 -26.69 20.45
C LYS A 186 22.78 -26.59 21.89
N LYS A 187 23.32 -25.44 22.30
CA LYS A 187 23.78 -25.18 23.68
C LYS A 187 22.62 -25.25 24.68
N LYS A 188 21.48 -24.60 24.39
CA LYS A 188 20.28 -24.67 25.23
C LYS A 188 19.74 -26.11 25.39
N ARG A 189 19.75 -26.92 24.33
CA ARG A 189 19.34 -28.34 24.42
C ARG A 189 20.28 -29.19 25.27
N LYS A 190 21.60 -28.96 25.19
CA LYS A 190 22.57 -29.64 26.06
C LYS A 190 22.42 -29.24 27.53
N THR A 191 22.18 -27.97 27.82
CA THR A 191 21.96 -27.51 29.20
C THR A 191 20.64 -28.04 29.78
N ALA A 192 19.58 -28.16 28.96
CA ALA A 192 18.31 -28.73 29.40
C ALA A 192 18.40 -30.24 29.72
N LEU A 193 19.22 -31.01 28.99
CA LEU A 193 19.46 -32.43 29.31
C LEU A 193 20.29 -32.61 30.59
N ALA A 194 21.23 -31.70 30.88
CA ALA A 194 22.10 -31.80 32.04
C ALA A 194 21.41 -31.50 33.39
N ILE A 195 20.19 -30.95 33.37
CA ILE A 195 19.40 -30.63 34.57
C ILE A 195 18.37 -31.75 34.87
N GLY A 196 18.30 -32.80 34.04
CA GLY A 196 17.31 -33.89 34.15
C GLY A 196 17.71 -35.11 34.98
N ASP A 197 18.97 -35.28 35.37
CA ASP A 197 19.45 -36.46 36.10
C ASP A 197 19.89 -36.10 37.54
N GLY A 198 18.91 -36.04 38.45
CA GLY A 198 19.14 -36.12 39.89
C GLY A 198 18.84 -37.55 40.38
N PRO A 199 19.73 -38.21 41.15
CA PRO A 199 19.53 -39.60 41.56
C PRO A 199 18.60 -39.65 42.78
N ASN A 200 17.37 -40.14 42.61
CA ASN A 200 16.59 -40.65 43.73
C ASN A 200 16.98 -42.11 43.99
N GLY A 201 18.09 -42.27 44.71
CA GLY A 201 18.47 -43.49 45.40
C GLY A 201 17.61 -43.72 46.63
N ALA A 202 17.42 -45.00 46.94
CA ALA A 202 16.53 -45.54 47.95
C ALA A 202 16.97 -45.28 49.41
N GLY A 203 15.96 -45.19 50.28
CA GLY A 203 15.88 -45.88 51.57
C GLY A 203 16.42 -45.17 52.82
N MET A 204 15.57 -45.04 53.86
CA MET A 204 15.88 -45.59 55.20
C MET A 204 14.64 -45.65 56.11
N LEU A 205 14.62 -46.71 56.91
CA LEU A 205 13.67 -47.09 57.96
C LEU A 205 13.64 -46.08 59.13
N GLN A 206 12.45 -45.80 59.66
CA GLN A 206 12.00 -46.08 61.03
C GLN A 206 10.50 -45.79 61.17
#